data_AF-A0A8B6DDA4-F1
#
_entry.id   AF-A0A8B6DDA4-F1
#
_cell.length_a   1.000
_cell.length_b   1.000
_cell.length_c   1.000
_cell.angle_alpha   90.00
_cell.angle_beta   90.00
_cell.angle_gamma   90.00
#
_symmetry.space_group_name_H-M   'P 1'
#
loop_
_entity.id
_entity.type
_entity.pdbx_description
1 polymer ?
#
loop_
_entity_poly.entity_id
_entity_poly.type
_entity_poly.pdbx_seq_one_letter_code
_entity_poly.pdbx_strand_id
1 'polypeptide(L)'
;MNISKSVLLLKSRTSKSVLDVHSRINVSLAPCCQCLHNQNNNTFSRSRKFSSGYHFSHNKLNGRKFLQPNFFPEQSLKTSFSGIRQHNFPPDGSCFKGKDAYRKQTRNLSVTPKAILDASPKSLQPYLRLIRFDKPIGTWLLYWPCTWSIGLAAAPGHLPDLWLLTLFGAGAFFMRGAGCIVNDMWDRDIDKKVERTKLRPLASGELTYFQGLCCLGGMLSVSLGILLQLNWYSVVLGAASMVLVITYPLAKRVTFWPQAMLGLTFNYGTMLGWAAVTGGIDWTVVLPLYIGSMAWTLSYDTIYAHQDKYDDMLIGVKSTALKFGDKTKHWLTGFGTIMIGGLTLTGVALDQTWPYYTGVSITAAHLAYQLYTVDLNNADDCAAKFRSNTGLGFVMFIGIVTGTLMKTQKNKNDQLDNVE
;
A
#
# COMPACT_ATOMS: atom_id res chain seq x y z
N MET A 1 15.85 56.05 -20.73
CA MET A 1 14.42 56.24 -21.05
C MET A 1 13.71 54.90 -20.82
N ASN A 2 12.81 54.87 -19.84
CA ASN A 2 11.74 53.89 -19.58
C ASN A 2 12.00 52.37 -19.65
N ILE A 3 12.61 51.74 -18.62
CA ILE A 3 12.18 50.45 -18.02
C ILE A 3 12.64 50.33 -16.54
N SER A 4 12.48 51.39 -15.72
CA SER A 4 12.87 51.28 -14.29
C SER A 4 11.84 51.84 -13.30
N LYS A 5 10.67 52.31 -13.79
CA LYS A 5 9.58 52.83 -12.94
C LYS A 5 8.41 51.86 -12.72
N SER A 6 8.34 50.75 -13.45
CA SER A 6 7.20 49.81 -13.35
C SER A 6 7.38 48.70 -12.30
N VAL A 7 8.61 48.46 -11.81
CA VAL A 7 8.87 47.40 -10.79
C VAL A 7 8.72 47.94 -9.36
N LEU A 8 8.82 49.25 -9.16
CA LEU A 8 8.71 49.88 -7.84
C LEU A 8 7.26 50.20 -7.40
N LEU A 9 6.28 50.12 -8.31
CA LEU A 9 4.87 50.37 -8.00
C LEU A 9 4.04 49.10 -7.70
N LEU A 10 4.61 47.91 -7.95
CA LEU A 10 3.96 46.63 -7.61
C LEU A 10 4.35 46.10 -6.23
N LYS A 11 5.39 46.66 -5.60
CA LYS A 11 5.87 46.25 -4.27
C LYS A 11 5.21 47.02 -3.11
N SER A 12 4.42 48.07 -3.38
CA SER A 12 3.71 48.85 -2.34
C SER A 12 2.21 48.51 -2.22
N ARG A 13 1.66 47.69 -3.13
CA ARG A 13 0.23 47.31 -3.14
C ARG A 13 -0.11 45.95 -2.53
N THR A 14 0.89 45.16 -2.14
CA THR A 14 0.71 43.83 -1.49
C THR A 14 0.97 43.83 0.02
N SER A 15 1.31 44.98 0.62
CA SER A 15 1.56 45.12 2.07
C SER A 15 0.34 45.63 2.87
N LYS A 16 -0.84 45.76 2.25
CA LYS A 16 -2.05 46.34 2.88
C LYS A 16 -3.29 45.45 2.90
N SER A 17 -3.16 44.15 2.62
CA SER A 17 -4.30 43.21 2.65
C SER A 17 -4.09 41.96 3.53
N VAL A 18 -3.13 42.00 4.46
CA VAL A 18 -2.83 40.87 5.39
C VAL A 18 -3.09 41.25 6.87
N LEU A 19 -3.72 42.40 7.12
CA LEU A 19 -3.91 42.92 8.49
C LEU A 19 -5.37 42.98 8.96
N ASP A 20 -6.30 42.24 8.32
CA ASP A 20 -7.71 42.36 8.68
C ASP A 20 -8.50 41.05 8.52
N VAL A 21 -8.13 40.00 9.28
CA VAL A 21 -9.04 38.91 9.69
C VAL A 21 -8.58 38.40 11.07
N HIS A 22 -8.71 39.25 12.09
CA HIS A 22 -8.68 38.88 13.50
C HIS A 22 -9.83 39.57 14.21
N SER A 23 -11.05 39.01 14.09
CA SER A 23 -12.11 39.14 15.10
C SER A 23 -13.34 38.34 14.67
N ARG A 24 -14.04 37.79 15.66
CA ARG A 24 -15.33 37.07 15.61
C ARG A 24 -15.22 35.56 15.40
N ILE A 25 -15.12 34.83 16.50
CA ILE A 25 -16.17 33.90 16.95
C ILE A 25 -16.15 33.92 18.48
N ASN A 26 -17.18 34.53 19.06
CA ASN A 26 -17.60 34.33 20.44
C ASN A 26 -18.54 33.13 20.44
N VAL A 27 -18.17 32.03 21.11
CA VAL A 27 -19.16 31.11 21.68
C VAL A 27 -18.71 30.82 23.12
N SER A 28 -19.47 31.41 24.03
CA SER A 28 -19.51 31.06 25.44
C SER A 28 -20.28 29.74 25.59
N LEU A 29 -19.72 28.78 26.34
CA LEU A 29 -20.43 28.06 27.41
C LEU A 29 -19.46 27.18 28.21
N ALA A 30 -19.69 27.19 29.51
CA ALA A 30 -18.80 26.86 30.64
C ALA A 30 -18.65 25.33 30.91
N PRO A 31 -17.77 24.92 31.85
CA PRO A 31 -17.47 23.52 32.15
C PRO A 31 -18.46 22.93 33.15
N CYS A 32 -18.72 21.63 33.09
CA CYS A 32 -19.48 20.94 34.14
C CYS A 32 -18.66 19.78 34.74
N CYS A 33 -18.44 19.92 36.05
CA CYS A 33 -17.80 19.00 36.97
C CYS A 33 -18.59 17.68 37.17
N GLN A 34 -17.84 16.57 37.27
CA GLN A 34 -17.70 15.74 38.48
C GLN A 34 -18.94 15.01 39.10
N CYS A 35 -18.75 13.69 39.27
CA CYS A 35 -19.32 12.77 40.28
C CYS A 35 -20.82 12.40 40.24
N LEU A 36 -21.11 11.10 40.11
CA LEU A 36 -21.82 10.32 41.15
C LEU A 36 -21.76 8.81 40.89
N HIS A 37 -21.16 8.11 41.86
CA HIS A 37 -21.46 6.73 42.23
C HIS A 37 -22.94 6.64 42.67
N ASN A 38 -23.64 5.54 42.36
CA ASN A 38 -24.04 4.51 43.34
C ASN A 38 -25.35 3.75 42.94
N GLN A 39 -25.26 2.42 43.09
CA GLN A 39 -26.29 1.44 43.49
C GLN A 39 -27.56 1.11 42.68
N ASN A 40 -27.59 -0.17 42.26
CA ASN A 40 -28.61 -1.19 42.53
C ASN A 40 -30.08 -0.75 42.69
N ASN A 41 -30.98 -1.32 41.86
CA ASN A 41 -32.03 -2.22 42.35
C ASN A 41 -32.83 -2.91 41.21
N ASN A 42 -32.83 -4.25 41.28
CA ASN A 42 -33.92 -5.20 41.04
C ASN A 42 -35.06 -4.89 40.05
N THR A 43 -35.07 -5.70 38.98
CA THR A 43 -36.17 -6.60 38.58
C THR A 43 -37.60 -6.29 39.06
N PHE A 44 -38.51 -6.01 38.12
CA PHE A 44 -39.80 -6.69 38.05
C PHE A 44 -40.38 -6.67 36.63
N SER A 45 -40.78 -7.84 36.14
CA SER A 45 -41.58 -8.01 34.93
C SER A 45 -42.91 -8.67 35.34
N ARG A 46 -44.05 -8.14 34.85
CA ARG A 46 -45.20 -8.94 34.33
C ARG A 46 -46.43 -8.09 33.99
N SER A 47 -46.77 -8.15 32.70
CA SER A 47 -48.08 -8.42 32.06
C SER A 47 -49.40 -7.90 32.64
N ARG A 48 -50.24 -7.31 31.75
CA ARG A 48 -51.55 -7.82 31.23
C ARG A 48 -52.15 -6.71 30.33
N LYS A 49 -52.37 -6.93 29.03
CA LYS A 49 -53.55 -7.50 28.31
C LYS A 49 -54.85 -6.66 28.42
N PHE A 50 -55.39 -6.26 27.26
CA PHE A 50 -56.82 -6.21 26.79
C PHE A 50 -56.84 -5.32 25.53
N SER A 51 -57.02 -5.73 24.26
CA SER A 51 -58.06 -6.49 23.51
C SER A 51 -59.36 -5.74 23.21
N SER A 52 -59.57 -5.42 21.91
CA SER A 52 -60.85 -5.33 21.15
C SER A 52 -60.50 -4.94 19.71
N GLY A 53 -60.99 -5.47 18.58
CA GLY A 53 -61.98 -6.50 18.25
C GLY A 53 -62.52 -6.27 16.81
N TYR A 54 -62.65 -7.37 16.03
CA TYR A 54 -63.64 -7.65 14.93
C TYR A 54 -63.60 -6.88 13.58
N HIS A 55 -63.93 -7.39 12.38
CA HIS A 55 -64.08 -8.72 11.71
C HIS A 55 -64.52 -8.52 10.21
N PHE A 56 -64.58 -9.62 9.42
CA PHE A 56 -65.15 -9.86 8.04
C PHE A 56 -64.23 -9.59 6.82
N SER A 57 -63.84 -10.51 5.90
CA SER A 57 -64.32 -11.78 5.27
C SER A 57 -65.17 -11.61 3.99
N HIS A 58 -64.67 -12.09 2.82
CA HIS A 58 -65.36 -13.06 1.93
C HIS A 58 -64.51 -13.59 0.74
N ASN A 59 -64.78 -14.85 0.38
CA ASN A 59 -64.13 -15.80 -0.54
C ASN A 59 -64.53 -15.74 -2.04
N LYS A 60 -63.66 -16.28 -2.93
CA LYS A 60 -63.88 -17.40 -3.93
C LYS A 60 -62.69 -17.43 -4.94
N LEU A 61 -61.87 -18.46 -5.16
CA LEU A 61 -61.94 -19.92 -5.49
C LEU A 61 -62.10 -20.31 -6.99
N ASN A 62 -61.16 -21.18 -7.42
CA ASN A 62 -61.10 -22.14 -8.56
C ASN A 62 -60.17 -21.76 -9.74
N GLY A 63 -59.21 -22.59 -10.22
CA GLY A 63 -58.81 -23.95 -9.80
C GLY A 63 -57.63 -24.58 -10.60
N ARG A 64 -56.87 -25.44 -9.89
CA ARG A 64 -56.17 -26.76 -10.15
C ARG A 64 -55.54 -27.09 -11.52
N LYS A 65 -54.38 -27.80 -11.63
CA LYS A 65 -53.86 -29.05 -10.99
C LYS A 65 -52.31 -28.99 -10.80
N PHE A 66 -51.66 -29.35 -9.68
CA PHE A 66 -51.42 -30.64 -8.96
C PHE A 66 -50.34 -31.58 -9.53
N LEU A 67 -49.22 -31.75 -8.79
CA LEU A 67 -48.57 -33.03 -8.38
C LEU A 67 -47.77 -32.80 -7.06
N GLN A 68 -47.74 -33.82 -6.19
CA GLN A 68 -47.55 -33.80 -4.72
C GLN A 68 -46.12 -34.05 -4.18
N PRO A 69 -45.84 -33.77 -2.88
CA PRO A 69 -44.71 -34.30 -2.08
C PRO A 69 -45.14 -35.32 -0.98
N ASN A 70 -44.23 -36.22 -0.55
CA ASN A 70 -44.38 -37.20 0.54
C ASN A 70 -43.94 -36.57 1.90
N PHE A 71 -44.78 -36.40 2.92
CA PHE A 71 -45.27 -37.30 4.01
C PHE A 71 -44.27 -37.65 5.16
N PHE A 72 -44.60 -37.14 6.38
CA PHE A 72 -44.08 -37.51 7.72
C PHE A 72 -44.80 -38.76 8.28
N PRO A 73 -44.44 -39.36 9.46
CA PRO A 73 -44.98 -38.90 10.76
C PRO A 73 -44.10 -39.09 12.02
N GLU A 74 -44.50 -38.38 13.08
CA GLU A 74 -44.06 -38.41 14.48
C GLU A 74 -45.12 -39.13 15.36
N GLN A 75 -44.71 -39.92 16.36
CA GLN A 75 -45.46 -40.46 17.52
C GLN A 75 -44.43 -41.15 18.45
N SER A 76 -44.45 -41.20 19.79
CA SER A 76 -45.32 -40.73 20.87
C SER A 76 -44.64 -41.02 22.24
N LEU A 77 -44.75 -40.10 23.20
CA LEU A 77 -44.92 -40.25 24.67
C LEU A 77 -44.30 -41.44 25.46
N LYS A 78 -43.53 -41.12 26.52
CA LYS A 78 -43.84 -41.50 27.92
C LYS A 78 -43.02 -40.74 28.99
N THR A 79 -43.77 -40.35 30.01
CA THR A 79 -43.50 -39.70 31.31
C THR A 79 -42.40 -40.30 32.20
N SER A 80 -41.66 -39.47 32.96
CA SER A 80 -41.66 -39.51 34.44
C SER A 80 -40.86 -38.34 35.06
N PHE A 81 -41.48 -37.66 36.03
CA PHE A 81 -40.88 -36.68 36.94
C PHE A 81 -39.98 -37.36 37.98
N SER A 82 -38.86 -36.72 38.38
CA SER A 82 -38.49 -36.44 39.79
C SER A 82 -37.00 -36.09 39.94
N GLY A 83 -36.66 -35.04 40.68
CA GLY A 83 -35.37 -34.94 41.38
C GLY A 83 -34.50 -33.72 41.08
N ILE A 84 -34.88 -32.55 41.61
CA ILE A 84 -33.94 -31.44 41.82
C ILE A 84 -33.06 -31.79 43.03
N ARG A 85 -31.73 -31.77 42.87
CA ARG A 85 -30.80 -31.39 43.95
C ARG A 85 -29.72 -30.46 43.40
N GLN A 86 -29.67 -29.30 44.02
CA GLN A 86 -28.60 -28.30 43.95
C GLN A 86 -27.31 -28.93 44.49
N HIS A 87 -26.18 -28.71 43.81
CA HIS A 87 -24.86 -28.96 44.40
C HIS A 87 -24.24 -27.63 44.81
N ASN A 88 -24.01 -27.54 46.12
CA ASN A 88 -23.34 -26.48 46.85
C ASN A 88 -21.87 -26.31 46.41
N PHE A 89 -21.41 -25.05 46.38
CA PHE A 89 -19.99 -24.71 46.47
C PHE A 89 -19.46 -25.04 47.87
N PRO A 90 -18.29 -25.69 48.01
CA PRO A 90 -17.60 -25.75 49.29
C PRO A 90 -16.72 -24.51 49.50
N PRO A 91 -16.58 -24.02 50.75
CA PRO A 91 -15.64 -22.99 51.11
C PRO A 91 -14.26 -23.59 51.41
N ASP A 92 -13.26 -22.71 51.37
CA ASP A 92 -11.96 -22.80 52.05
C ASP A 92 -10.84 -23.69 51.46
N GLY A 93 -9.82 -22.99 50.97
CA GLY A 93 -8.43 -23.14 51.39
C GLY A 93 -7.84 -24.54 51.51
N SER A 94 -7.32 -25.09 50.41
CA SER A 94 -6.11 -25.92 50.47
C SER A 94 -5.40 -26.00 49.11
N CYS A 95 -4.07 -25.87 49.19
CA CYS A 95 -3.10 -25.87 48.11
C CYS A 95 -3.16 -27.18 47.30
N PHE A 96 -3.66 -27.13 46.06
CA PHE A 96 -3.42 -28.16 45.07
C PHE A 96 -2.33 -27.67 44.09
N LYS A 97 -1.11 -28.20 44.28
CA LYS A 97 -0.06 -28.22 43.25
C LYS A 97 -0.55 -29.08 42.08
N GLY A 98 -1.31 -28.47 41.17
CA GLY A 98 -1.59 -29.00 39.85
C GLY A 98 -0.38 -28.76 38.95
N LYS A 99 0.17 -29.82 38.38
CA LYS A 99 1.22 -29.77 37.36
C LYS A 99 0.66 -29.04 36.14
N ASP A 100 0.91 -27.73 36.05
CA ASP A 100 0.76 -27.01 34.80
C ASP A 100 1.78 -27.58 33.82
N ALA A 101 1.26 -28.44 32.95
CA ALA A 101 1.96 -28.93 31.79
C ALA A 101 2.49 -27.72 31.02
N TYR A 102 3.80 -27.54 31.11
CA TYR A 102 4.59 -26.58 30.35
C TYR A 102 4.30 -26.83 28.87
N ARG A 103 3.29 -26.15 28.32
CA ARG A 103 3.01 -26.16 26.89
C ARG A 103 4.16 -25.41 26.26
N LYS A 104 5.21 -26.16 25.92
CA LYS A 104 6.35 -25.73 25.13
C LYS A 104 5.76 -25.29 23.79
N GLN A 105 5.39 -24.01 23.73
CA GLN A 105 4.98 -23.35 22.52
C GLN A 105 6.23 -23.41 21.65
N THR A 106 6.26 -24.38 20.74
CA THR A 106 7.16 -24.38 19.60
C THR A 106 6.90 -23.05 18.90
N ARG A 107 7.71 -22.04 19.22
CA ARG A 107 7.80 -20.82 18.45
C ARG A 107 8.28 -21.28 17.10
N ASN A 108 7.34 -21.52 16.19
CA ASN A 108 7.64 -21.52 14.77
C ASN A 108 8.33 -20.17 14.53
N LEU A 109 9.65 -20.21 14.37
CA LEU A 109 10.45 -19.02 14.15
C LEU A 109 10.11 -18.54 12.74
N SER A 110 8.98 -17.85 12.60
CA SER A 110 8.68 -17.18 11.34
C SER A 110 9.70 -16.06 11.23
N VAL A 111 10.64 -16.18 10.29
CA VAL A 111 11.64 -15.16 9.99
C VAL A 111 10.92 -14.04 9.22
N THR A 112 10.09 -13.28 9.93
CA THR A 112 9.47 -12.08 9.37
C THR A 112 10.33 -10.87 9.71
N PRO A 113 10.37 -9.83 8.86
CA PRO A 113 11.11 -8.60 9.17
C PRO A 113 10.70 -7.98 10.51
N LYS A 114 9.43 -8.10 10.87
CA LYS A 114 8.93 -7.70 12.19
C LYS A 114 9.54 -8.53 13.32
N ALA A 115 9.60 -9.85 13.20
CA ALA A 115 10.23 -10.70 14.21
C ALA A 115 11.73 -10.39 14.38
N ILE A 116 12.44 -10.08 13.29
CA ILE A 116 13.85 -9.64 13.34
C ILE A 116 13.97 -8.29 14.06
N LEU A 117 13.07 -7.34 13.76
CA LEU A 117 13.04 -6.04 14.45
C LEU A 117 12.80 -6.22 15.95
N ASP A 118 11.81 -7.02 16.33
CA ASP A 118 11.45 -7.26 17.73
C ASP A 118 12.57 -7.98 18.50
N ALA A 119 13.36 -8.81 17.81
CA ALA A 119 14.55 -9.48 18.35
C ALA A 119 15.80 -8.58 18.40
N SER A 120 15.81 -7.45 17.69
CA SER A 120 16.97 -6.55 17.62
C SER A 120 17.16 -5.75 18.93
N PRO A 121 18.41 -5.30 19.22
CA PRO A 121 18.68 -4.47 20.41
C PRO A 121 17.77 -3.24 20.47
N LYS A 122 17.28 -2.90 21.68
CA LYS A 122 16.33 -1.78 21.88
C LYS A 122 16.83 -0.44 21.32
N SER A 123 18.14 -0.21 21.31
CA SER A 123 18.76 0.99 20.72
C SER A 123 18.65 1.06 19.19
N LEU A 124 18.56 -0.10 18.52
CA LEU A 124 18.50 -0.20 17.06
C LEU A 124 17.07 -0.21 16.51
N GLN A 125 16.10 -0.69 17.30
CA GLN A 125 14.70 -0.78 16.88
C GLN A 125 14.10 0.53 16.34
N PRO A 126 14.35 1.72 16.93
CA PRO A 126 13.82 2.97 16.41
C PRO A 126 14.36 3.28 15.01
N TYR A 127 15.62 2.97 14.73
CA TYR A 127 16.22 3.15 13.39
C TYR A 127 15.63 2.17 12.38
N LEU A 128 15.42 0.90 12.76
CA LEU A 128 14.76 -0.09 11.90
C LEU A 128 13.31 0.28 11.59
N ARG A 129 12.56 0.81 12.57
CA ARG A 129 11.22 1.36 12.35
C ARG A 129 11.25 2.59 11.45
N LEU A 130 12.25 3.46 11.62
CA LEU A 130 12.42 4.68 10.83
C LEU A 130 12.59 4.36 9.34
N ILE A 131 13.41 3.37 9.00
CA ILE A 131 13.61 2.93 7.61
C ILE A 131 12.52 1.98 7.08
N ARG A 132 11.49 1.68 7.89
CA ARG A 132 10.39 0.75 7.58
C ARG A 132 10.85 -0.68 7.31
N PHE A 133 11.87 -1.15 8.05
CA PHE A 133 12.34 -2.53 7.95
C PHE A 133 11.23 -3.56 8.21
N ASP A 134 10.32 -3.27 9.16
CA ASP A 134 9.15 -4.09 9.48
C ASP A 134 8.09 -4.14 8.36
N LYS A 135 8.12 -3.20 7.41
CA LYS A 135 7.14 -3.04 6.32
C LYS A 135 7.86 -3.00 4.96
N PRO A 136 8.43 -4.12 4.49
CA PRO A 136 9.33 -4.16 3.32
C PRO A 136 8.61 -3.95 1.98
N ILE A 137 7.28 -3.86 1.96
CA ILE A 137 6.48 -3.77 0.72
C ILE A 137 6.96 -2.62 -0.16
N GLY A 138 7.25 -1.45 0.42
CA GLY A 138 7.76 -0.31 -0.34
C GLY A 138 9.13 -0.54 -0.97
N THR A 139 10.00 -1.35 -0.35
CA THR A 139 11.29 -1.73 -0.91
C THR A 139 11.10 -2.64 -2.12
N TRP A 140 10.20 -3.63 -2.01
CA TRP A 140 9.86 -4.51 -3.13
C TRP A 140 9.25 -3.75 -4.30
N LEU A 141 8.32 -2.82 -4.04
CA LEU A 141 7.70 -2.01 -5.09
C LEU A 141 8.69 -1.08 -5.79
N LEU A 142 9.75 -0.62 -5.09
CA LEU A 142 10.85 0.11 -5.72
C LEU A 142 11.78 -0.81 -6.52
N TYR A 143 11.94 -2.07 -6.08
CA TYR A 143 12.86 -3.03 -6.68
C TYR A 143 12.31 -3.70 -7.95
N TRP A 144 11.02 -4.05 -7.98
CA TRP A 144 10.44 -4.79 -9.11
C TRP A 144 10.67 -4.12 -10.48
N PRO A 145 10.43 -2.81 -10.67
CA PRO A 145 10.68 -2.16 -11.95
C PRO A 145 12.14 -2.26 -12.40
N CYS A 146 13.10 -2.26 -11.46
CA CYS A 146 14.52 -2.50 -11.74
C CYS A 146 14.72 -3.90 -12.30
N THR A 147 14.20 -4.92 -11.60
CA THR A 147 14.37 -6.33 -12.01
C THR A 147 13.70 -6.64 -13.33
N TRP A 148 12.54 -6.05 -13.60
CA TRP A 148 11.84 -6.20 -14.87
C TRP A 148 12.72 -5.71 -16.01
N SER A 149 13.31 -4.53 -15.85
CA SER A 149 14.18 -3.97 -16.87
C SER A 149 15.49 -4.74 -17.05
N ILE A 150 16.11 -5.19 -15.95
CA ILE A 150 17.34 -6.01 -16.01
C ILE A 150 17.04 -7.34 -16.72
N GLY A 151 15.90 -7.98 -16.42
CA GLY A 151 15.49 -9.23 -17.07
C GLY A 151 15.10 -9.09 -18.54
N LEU A 152 14.51 -7.95 -18.93
CA LEU A 152 14.20 -7.66 -20.33
C LEU A 152 15.44 -7.26 -21.14
N ALA A 153 16.44 -6.66 -20.51
CA ALA A 153 17.70 -6.27 -21.14
C ALA A 153 18.70 -7.43 -21.27
N ALA A 154 18.46 -8.55 -20.59
CA ALA A 154 19.30 -9.74 -20.68
C ALA A 154 19.32 -10.31 -22.11
N ALA A 155 20.45 -10.88 -22.51
CA ALA A 155 20.60 -11.47 -23.84
C ALA A 155 19.58 -12.62 -24.03
N PRO A 156 19.07 -12.84 -25.26
CA PRO A 156 18.20 -13.97 -25.57
C PRO A 156 18.80 -15.29 -25.08
N GLY A 157 18.00 -16.10 -24.38
CA GLY A 157 18.43 -17.39 -23.83
C GLY A 157 19.20 -17.31 -22.51
N HIS A 158 19.41 -16.12 -21.94
CA HIS A 158 20.21 -15.94 -20.73
C HIS A 158 19.36 -15.49 -19.53
N LEU A 159 19.82 -15.86 -18.34
CA LEU A 159 19.29 -15.32 -17.09
C LEU A 159 19.73 -13.86 -16.90
N PRO A 160 18.95 -13.04 -16.16
CA PRO A 160 19.41 -11.73 -15.73
C PRO A 160 20.67 -11.83 -14.87
N ASP A 161 21.53 -10.82 -14.97
CA ASP A 161 22.73 -10.71 -14.15
C ASP A 161 22.37 -10.65 -12.66
N LEU A 162 22.77 -11.70 -11.92
CA LEU A 162 22.50 -11.84 -10.49
C LEU A 162 23.22 -10.78 -9.65
N TRP A 163 24.39 -10.30 -10.10
CA TRP A 163 25.12 -9.24 -9.42
C TRP A 163 24.37 -7.92 -9.53
N LEU A 164 23.88 -7.58 -10.72
CA LEU A 164 23.04 -6.39 -10.91
C LEU A 164 21.74 -6.48 -10.11
N LEU A 165 21.06 -7.63 -10.11
CA LEU A 165 19.88 -7.84 -9.26
C LEU A 165 20.21 -7.61 -7.78
N THR A 166 21.35 -8.09 -7.30
CA THR A 166 21.80 -7.90 -5.91
C THR A 166 22.07 -6.43 -5.60
N LEU A 167 22.81 -5.73 -6.48
CA LEU A 167 23.10 -4.30 -6.32
C LEU A 167 21.82 -3.47 -6.30
N PHE A 168 20.89 -3.71 -7.22
CA PHE A 168 19.62 -2.99 -7.26
C PHE A 168 18.70 -3.35 -6.09
N GLY A 169 18.76 -4.58 -5.58
CA GLY A 169 18.03 -5.00 -4.39
C GLY A 169 18.53 -4.28 -3.13
N ALA A 170 19.85 -4.25 -2.94
CA ALA A 170 20.49 -3.48 -1.87
C ALA A 170 20.22 -1.98 -2.03
N GLY A 171 20.38 -1.44 -3.24
CA GLY A 171 20.10 -0.04 -3.55
C GLY A 171 18.66 0.34 -3.25
N ALA A 172 17.68 -0.49 -3.65
CA ALA A 172 16.27 -0.26 -3.34
C ALA A 172 16.00 -0.28 -1.82
N PHE A 173 16.67 -1.15 -1.06
CA PHE A 173 16.55 -1.16 0.40
C PHE A 173 17.06 0.14 1.03
N PHE A 174 18.28 0.57 0.71
CA PHE A 174 18.87 1.79 1.28
C PHE A 174 18.16 3.06 0.80
N MET A 175 17.84 3.16 -0.50
CA MET A 175 17.14 4.33 -1.06
C MET A 175 15.70 4.43 -0.57
N ARG A 176 14.99 3.30 -0.40
CA ARG A 176 13.66 3.32 0.22
C ARG A 176 13.74 3.79 1.67
N GLY A 177 14.72 3.29 2.43
CA GLY A 177 14.99 3.70 3.81
C GLY A 177 15.28 5.20 3.91
N ALA A 178 16.18 5.72 3.05
CA ALA A 178 16.48 7.15 2.95
C ALA A 178 15.22 7.98 2.66
N GLY A 179 14.41 7.56 1.68
CA GLY A 179 13.14 8.21 1.37
C GLY A 179 12.14 8.19 2.54
N CYS A 180 12.09 7.12 3.32
CA CYS A 180 11.29 7.06 4.55
C CYS A 180 11.78 8.09 5.60
N ILE A 181 13.09 8.20 5.79
CA ILE A 181 13.68 9.16 6.73
C ILE A 181 13.34 10.60 6.31
N VAL A 182 13.56 10.96 5.03
CA VAL A 182 13.24 12.30 4.52
C VAL A 182 11.75 12.63 4.71
N ASN A 183 10.87 11.68 4.38
CA ASN A 183 9.44 11.84 4.58
C ASN A 183 9.10 12.08 6.06
N ASP A 184 9.61 11.26 6.98
CA ASP A 184 9.34 11.40 8.42
C ASP A 184 9.94 12.70 8.99
N MET A 185 11.06 13.19 8.44
CA MET A 185 11.67 14.47 8.82
C MET A 185 10.79 15.66 8.40
N TRP A 186 10.24 15.64 7.19
CA TRP A 186 9.44 16.74 6.63
C TRP A 186 7.98 16.73 7.08
N ASP A 187 7.42 15.54 7.29
CA ASP A 187 6.03 15.34 7.71
C ASP A 187 5.90 15.23 9.24
N ARG A 188 6.98 15.44 10.02
CA ARG A 188 7.03 15.26 11.49
C ARG A 188 5.83 15.86 12.24
N ASP A 189 5.45 17.09 11.94
CA ASP A 189 4.37 17.78 12.65
C ASP A 189 2.97 17.41 12.14
N ILE A 190 2.88 16.90 10.91
CA ILE A 190 1.66 16.32 10.33
C ILE A 190 1.46 14.93 10.93
N ASP A 191 2.51 14.11 10.98
CA ASP A 191 2.48 12.75 11.48
C ASP A 191 2.07 12.67 12.96
N LYS A 192 2.39 13.68 13.77
CA LYS A 192 1.89 13.76 15.17
C LYS A 192 0.36 13.83 15.28
N LYS A 193 -0.32 14.29 14.23
CA LYS A 193 -1.77 14.54 14.20
C LYS A 193 -2.57 13.38 13.59
N VAL A 194 -1.91 12.36 13.04
CA VAL A 194 -2.54 11.25 12.32
C VAL A 194 -2.37 9.96 13.12
N GLU A 195 -3.47 9.25 13.37
CA GLU A 195 -3.51 8.10 14.29
C GLU A 195 -2.52 7.00 13.90
N ARG A 196 -2.42 6.73 12.60
CA ARG A 196 -1.52 5.71 12.04
C ARG A 196 -0.04 6.07 12.16
N THR A 197 0.31 7.35 12.21
CA THR A 197 1.70 7.81 12.04
C THR A 197 2.27 8.54 13.26
N LYS A 198 1.45 8.84 14.27
CA LYS A 198 1.89 9.47 15.53
C LYS A 198 2.98 8.70 16.29
N LEU A 199 3.05 7.38 16.09
CA LEU A 199 4.05 6.50 16.72
C LEU A 199 5.36 6.37 15.93
N ARG A 200 5.52 7.10 14.82
CA ARG A 200 6.79 7.10 14.05
C ARG A 200 7.92 7.67 14.91
N PRO A 201 9.15 7.13 14.83
CA PRO A 201 10.24 7.49 15.75
C PRO A 201 10.56 9.00 15.83
N LEU A 202 10.50 9.73 14.72
CA LEU A 202 10.75 11.19 14.71
C LEU A 202 9.54 12.01 15.17
N ALA A 203 8.32 11.51 14.93
CA ALA A 203 7.07 12.17 15.34
C ALA A 203 6.85 12.03 16.85
N SER A 204 7.08 10.84 17.40
CA SER A 204 6.98 10.53 18.83
C SER A 204 8.13 11.09 19.68
N GLY A 205 9.24 11.48 19.04
CA GLY A 205 10.44 11.95 19.72
C GLY A 205 11.36 10.84 20.24
N GLU A 206 11.11 9.59 19.86
CA GLU A 206 11.98 8.45 20.17
C GLU A 206 13.38 8.61 19.53
N LEU A 207 13.46 9.26 18.37
CA LEU A 207 14.70 9.69 17.74
C LEU A 207 14.74 11.21 17.61
N THR A 208 15.92 11.79 17.83
CA THR A 208 16.20 13.19 17.55
C THR A 208 16.31 13.44 16.04
N TYR A 209 16.09 14.68 15.63
CA TYR A 209 16.25 15.08 14.23
C TYR A 209 17.69 14.84 13.72
N PHE A 210 18.69 15.10 14.57
CA PHE A 210 20.10 14.86 14.23
C PHE A 210 20.42 13.37 14.03
N GLN A 211 19.89 12.48 14.88
CA GLN A 211 20.01 11.02 14.67
C GLN A 211 19.37 10.57 13.36
N GLY A 212 18.20 11.13 13.02
CA GLY A 212 17.57 10.93 11.71
C GLY A 212 18.47 11.38 10.56
N LEU A 213 19.06 12.56 10.66
CA LEU A 213 19.97 13.11 9.65
C LEU A 213 21.25 12.26 9.48
N CYS A 214 21.87 11.80 10.57
CA CYS A 214 23.01 10.89 10.51
C CYS A 214 22.65 9.56 9.85
N CYS A 215 21.48 8.99 10.19
CA CYS A 215 20.98 7.78 9.57
C CYS A 215 20.74 7.97 8.06
N LEU A 216 20.15 9.11 7.67
CA LEU A 216 19.97 9.48 6.27
C LEU A 216 21.31 9.56 5.53
N GLY A 217 22.31 10.26 6.11
CA GLY A 217 23.64 10.37 5.54
C GLY A 217 24.34 9.02 5.34
N GLY A 218 24.17 8.09 6.29
CA GLY A 218 24.66 6.72 6.15
C GLY A 218 23.99 5.95 5.00
N MET A 219 22.66 6.00 4.92
CA MET A 219 21.88 5.33 3.88
C MET A 219 22.22 5.86 2.48
N LEU A 220 22.34 7.18 2.33
CA LEU A 220 22.70 7.83 1.07
C LEU A 220 24.16 7.53 0.67
N SER A 221 25.09 7.51 1.63
CA SER A 221 26.49 7.15 1.37
C SER A 221 26.63 5.72 0.85
N VAL A 222 25.93 4.76 1.46
CA VAL A 222 25.92 3.36 0.97
C VAL A 222 25.27 3.28 -0.41
N SER A 223 24.15 3.97 -0.62
CA SER A 223 23.47 4.01 -1.92
C SER A 223 24.34 4.61 -3.02
N LEU A 224 25.12 5.65 -2.71
CA LEU A 224 26.10 6.23 -3.63
C LEU A 224 27.21 5.23 -3.95
N GLY A 225 27.73 4.51 -2.95
CA GLY A 225 28.72 3.45 -3.16
C GLY A 225 28.21 2.32 -4.05
N ILE A 226 26.91 1.99 -3.99
CA ILE A 226 26.26 1.04 -4.92
C ILE A 226 26.16 1.65 -6.31
N LEU A 227 25.72 2.91 -6.43
CA LEU A 227 25.58 3.59 -7.72
C LEU A 227 26.91 3.66 -8.49
N LEU A 228 28.01 3.98 -7.80
CA LEU A 228 29.35 4.09 -8.37
C LEU A 228 29.94 2.76 -8.89
N GLN A 229 29.31 1.62 -8.56
CA GLN A 229 29.69 0.31 -9.12
C GLN A 229 29.04 0.04 -10.49
N LEU A 230 28.10 0.88 -10.94
CA LEU A 230 27.47 0.77 -12.25
C LEU A 230 28.30 1.48 -13.32
N ASN A 231 27.96 1.27 -14.59
CA ASN A 231 28.57 2.00 -15.70
C ASN A 231 28.29 3.52 -15.61
N TRP A 232 29.14 4.32 -16.25
CA TRP A 232 29.09 5.79 -16.10
C TRP A 232 27.78 6.42 -16.58
N TYR A 233 27.17 5.86 -17.62
CA TYR A 233 25.85 6.30 -18.08
C TYR A 233 24.82 6.12 -16.95
N SER A 234 24.82 4.97 -16.29
CA SER A 234 23.94 4.66 -15.16
C SER A 234 24.24 5.52 -13.93
N VAL A 235 25.51 5.86 -13.68
CA VAL A 235 25.88 6.78 -12.59
C VAL A 235 25.24 8.15 -12.80
N VAL A 236 25.40 8.73 -13.99
CA VAL A 236 24.85 10.05 -14.33
C VAL A 236 23.31 10.01 -14.31
N LEU A 237 22.72 8.97 -14.89
CA LEU A 237 21.26 8.77 -14.90
C LEU A 237 20.71 8.61 -13.48
N GLY A 238 21.35 7.78 -12.65
CA GLY A 238 20.98 7.58 -11.25
C GLY A 238 21.10 8.87 -10.43
N ALA A 239 22.15 9.66 -10.64
CA ALA A 239 22.30 10.97 -10.02
C ALA A 239 21.18 11.94 -10.45
N ALA A 240 20.78 11.93 -11.72
CA ALA A 240 19.68 12.77 -12.22
C ALA A 240 18.34 12.46 -11.54
N SER A 241 18.12 11.23 -11.06
CA SER A 241 16.92 10.86 -10.30
C SER A 241 16.74 11.67 -9.01
N MET A 242 17.81 12.25 -8.46
CA MET A 242 17.74 13.05 -7.22
C MET A 242 16.83 14.26 -7.35
N VAL A 243 16.70 14.81 -8.56
CA VAL A 243 15.74 15.89 -8.84
C VAL A 243 14.32 15.44 -8.49
N LEU A 244 13.92 14.23 -8.89
CA LEU A 244 12.60 13.67 -8.59
C LEU A 244 12.45 13.29 -7.12
N VAL A 245 13.49 12.69 -6.52
CA VAL A 245 13.48 12.28 -5.11
C VAL A 245 13.30 13.50 -4.18
N ILE A 246 14.00 14.60 -4.44
CA ILE A 246 13.93 15.83 -3.63
C ILE A 246 12.60 16.56 -3.82
N THR A 247 12.04 16.53 -5.03
CA THR A 247 10.78 17.24 -5.33
C THR A 247 9.53 16.47 -4.90
N TYR A 248 9.59 15.14 -4.77
CA TYR A 248 8.46 14.31 -4.36
C TYR A 248 7.76 14.74 -3.06
N PRO A 249 8.47 14.99 -1.93
CA PRO A 249 7.81 15.39 -0.69
C PRO A 249 7.07 16.73 -0.80
N LEU A 250 7.49 17.64 -1.70
CA LEU A 250 6.78 18.89 -1.98
C LEU A 250 5.46 18.67 -2.71
N ALA A 251 5.33 17.58 -3.48
CA ALA A 251 4.15 17.32 -4.29
C ALA A 251 2.87 17.23 -3.44
N LYS A 252 2.95 16.62 -2.24
CA LYS A 252 1.80 16.53 -1.32
C LYS A 252 1.23 17.89 -0.90
N ARG A 253 2.08 18.94 -0.90
CA ARG A 253 1.71 20.29 -0.44
C ARG A 253 1.16 21.15 -1.58
N VAL A 254 1.63 20.90 -2.81
CA VAL A 254 1.33 21.75 -3.96
C VAL A 254 0.22 21.17 -4.84
N THR A 255 0.16 19.84 -5.01
CA THR A 255 -0.72 19.17 -5.98
C THR A 255 -1.56 18.05 -5.36
N PHE A 256 -2.67 17.73 -6.02
CA PHE A 256 -3.49 16.54 -5.76
C PHE A 256 -2.94 15.27 -6.42
N TRP A 257 -1.76 15.34 -7.03
CA TRP A 257 -1.11 14.21 -7.71
C TRP A 257 0.24 13.80 -7.08
N PRO A 258 0.39 13.71 -5.75
CA PRO A 258 1.63 13.20 -5.17
C PRO A 258 1.92 11.76 -5.63
N GLN A 259 0.89 10.96 -5.92
CA GLN A 259 1.01 9.61 -6.46
C GLN A 259 1.66 9.57 -7.85
N ALA A 260 1.42 10.58 -8.71
CA ALA A 260 2.08 10.66 -10.02
C ALA A 260 3.57 10.94 -9.85
N MET A 261 3.91 11.83 -8.93
CA MET A 261 5.30 12.14 -8.60
C MET A 261 6.01 10.93 -7.96
N LEU A 262 5.30 10.19 -7.10
CA LEU A 262 5.80 8.92 -6.57
C LEU A 262 6.04 7.91 -7.70
N GLY A 263 5.11 7.81 -8.65
CA GLY A 263 5.24 6.94 -9.82
C GLY A 263 6.48 7.24 -10.64
N LEU A 264 6.78 8.51 -10.90
CA LEU A 264 8.02 8.93 -11.55
C LEU A 264 9.26 8.44 -10.77
N THR A 265 9.28 8.67 -9.46
CA THR A 265 10.44 8.32 -8.63
C THR A 265 10.62 6.81 -8.46
N PHE A 266 9.54 6.08 -8.15
CA PHE A 266 9.60 4.63 -7.86
C PHE A 266 9.92 3.80 -9.09
N ASN A 267 9.51 4.23 -10.27
CA ASN A 267 9.73 3.48 -11.49
C ASN A 267 10.99 3.92 -12.23
N TYR A 268 11.76 4.86 -11.71
CA TYR A 268 13.03 5.32 -12.31
C TYR A 268 14.02 4.15 -12.49
N GLY A 269 13.87 3.12 -11.66
CA GLY A 269 14.57 1.84 -11.77
C GLY A 269 14.40 1.12 -13.11
N THR A 270 13.31 1.37 -13.86
CA THR A 270 13.16 0.84 -15.22
C THR A 270 14.25 1.39 -16.15
N MET A 271 14.44 2.71 -16.18
CA MET A 271 15.49 3.34 -16.99
C MET A 271 16.88 2.95 -16.50
N LEU A 272 17.10 3.00 -15.18
CA LEU A 272 18.39 2.71 -14.58
C LEU A 272 18.79 1.23 -14.74
N GLY A 273 17.84 0.30 -14.60
CA GLY A 273 18.06 -1.13 -14.77
C GLY A 273 18.43 -1.49 -16.20
N TRP A 274 17.75 -0.92 -17.19
CA TRP A 274 18.10 -1.09 -18.61
C TRP A 274 19.52 -0.57 -18.91
N ALA A 275 19.80 0.65 -18.44
CA ALA A 275 21.08 1.30 -18.64
C ALA A 275 22.24 0.57 -17.95
N ALA A 276 22.00 -0.06 -16.80
CA ALA A 276 23.00 -0.83 -16.08
C ALA A 276 23.49 -2.04 -16.90
N VAL A 277 22.58 -2.68 -17.65
CA VAL A 277 22.89 -3.84 -18.50
C VAL A 277 23.49 -3.41 -19.84
N THR A 278 22.92 -2.39 -20.49
CA THR A 278 23.21 -2.08 -21.90
C THR A 278 24.19 -0.92 -22.11
N GLY A 279 24.43 -0.10 -21.07
CA GLY A 279 25.23 1.13 -21.19
C GLY A 279 24.52 2.31 -21.84
N GLY A 280 23.21 2.21 -22.13
CA GLY A 280 22.38 3.27 -22.72
C GLY A 280 20.89 3.03 -22.48
N ILE A 281 20.00 3.77 -23.14
CA ILE A 281 18.55 3.55 -23.08
C ILE A 281 18.00 3.30 -24.47
N ASP A 282 17.31 2.17 -24.65
CA ASP A 282 16.41 1.98 -25.78
C ASP A 282 15.01 2.50 -25.40
N TRP A 283 14.68 3.69 -25.91
CA TRP A 283 13.40 4.33 -25.60
C TRP A 283 12.19 3.58 -26.17
N THR A 284 12.36 2.76 -27.20
CA THR A 284 11.25 1.98 -27.77
C THR A 284 10.73 0.93 -26.78
N VAL A 285 11.62 0.45 -25.91
CA VAL A 285 11.33 -0.57 -24.90
C VAL A 285 11.07 0.06 -23.53
N VAL A 286 11.95 0.97 -23.11
CA VAL A 286 11.97 1.53 -21.75
C VAL A 286 10.85 2.53 -21.53
N LEU A 287 10.49 3.34 -22.52
CA LEU A 287 9.42 4.33 -22.37
C LEU A 287 8.05 3.68 -22.08
N PRO A 288 7.55 2.71 -22.87
CA PRO A 288 6.29 2.05 -22.56
C PRO A 288 6.35 1.27 -21.23
N LEU A 289 7.49 0.67 -20.89
CA LEU A 289 7.68 -0.02 -19.60
C LEU A 289 7.58 0.97 -18.43
N TYR A 290 8.24 2.12 -18.54
CA TYR A 290 8.26 3.16 -17.52
C TYR A 290 6.88 3.76 -17.32
N ILE A 291 6.19 4.15 -18.40
CA ILE A 291 4.82 4.68 -18.35
C ILE A 291 3.86 3.64 -17.76
N GLY A 292 3.97 2.38 -18.18
CA GLY A 292 3.14 1.30 -17.65
C GLY A 292 3.37 1.07 -16.15
N SER A 293 4.63 1.11 -15.70
CA SER A 293 5.00 0.96 -14.29
C SER A 293 4.59 2.20 -13.46
N MET A 294 4.65 3.40 -14.02
CA MET A 294 4.09 4.60 -13.39
C MET A 294 2.58 4.49 -13.18
N ALA A 295 1.85 3.99 -14.18
CA ALA A 295 0.42 3.74 -14.06
C ALA A 295 0.10 2.67 -13.02
N TRP A 296 0.96 1.63 -12.91
CA TRP A 296 0.87 0.65 -11.84
C TRP A 296 0.99 1.30 -10.45
N THR A 297 2.00 2.17 -10.25
CA THR A 297 2.16 2.92 -9.00
C THR A 297 0.99 3.83 -8.71
N LEU A 298 0.49 4.56 -9.71
CA LEU A 298 -0.72 5.36 -9.58
C LEU A 298 -1.91 4.50 -9.13
N SER A 299 -2.02 3.27 -9.62
CA SER A 299 -3.10 2.35 -9.26
C SER A 299 -3.01 1.93 -7.78
N TYR A 300 -1.93 1.23 -7.39
CA TYR A 300 -1.84 0.69 -6.02
C TYR A 300 -1.71 1.79 -4.97
N ASP A 301 -1.06 2.92 -5.28
CA ASP A 301 -0.80 3.99 -4.30
C ASP A 301 -2.02 4.89 -4.11
N THR A 302 -2.87 5.02 -5.14
CA THR A 302 -4.20 5.63 -4.97
C THR A 302 -5.09 4.77 -4.08
N ILE A 303 -5.09 3.45 -4.24
CA ILE A 303 -5.79 2.54 -3.31
C ILE A 303 -5.22 2.68 -1.90
N TYR A 304 -3.89 2.70 -1.76
CA TYR A 304 -3.23 2.86 -0.48
C TYR A 304 -3.62 4.17 0.21
N ALA A 305 -3.73 5.28 -0.52
CA ALA A 305 -4.10 6.58 0.01
C ALA A 305 -5.55 6.65 0.54
N HIS A 306 -6.44 5.73 0.16
CA HIS A 306 -7.79 5.67 0.76
C HIS A 306 -7.79 5.26 2.24
N GLN A 307 -6.69 4.71 2.77
CA GLN A 307 -6.56 4.40 4.20
C GLN A 307 -6.63 5.65 5.10
N ASP A 308 -6.02 6.75 4.64
CA ASP A 308 -5.86 7.96 5.45
C ASP A 308 -6.80 9.10 5.00
N LYS A 309 -7.77 8.81 4.12
CA LYS A 309 -8.57 9.85 3.43
C LYS A 309 -9.30 10.80 4.37
N TYR A 310 -9.81 10.31 5.51
CA TYR A 310 -10.55 11.13 6.47
C TYR A 310 -9.61 12.07 7.22
N ASP A 311 -8.48 11.55 7.68
CA ASP A 311 -7.45 12.33 8.36
C ASP A 311 -6.84 13.36 7.41
N ASP A 312 -6.51 12.96 6.17
CA ASP A 312 -5.98 13.82 5.11
C ASP A 312 -6.92 15.01 4.81
N MET A 313 -8.24 14.75 4.79
CA MET A 313 -9.25 15.78 4.58
C MET A 313 -9.28 16.79 5.74
N LEU A 314 -9.17 16.32 6.98
CA LEU A 314 -9.19 17.18 8.18
C LEU A 314 -7.95 18.06 8.29
N ILE A 315 -6.78 17.53 7.90
CA ILE A 315 -5.49 18.24 7.97
C ILE A 315 -5.16 19.02 6.68
N GLY A 316 -5.98 18.89 5.64
CA GLY A 316 -5.82 19.60 4.37
C GLY A 316 -4.71 19.05 3.45
N VAL A 317 -4.30 17.78 3.64
CA VAL A 317 -3.32 17.10 2.78
C VAL A 317 -4.02 16.67 1.49
N LYS A 318 -3.37 16.91 0.35
CA LYS A 318 -3.94 16.62 -0.98
C LYS A 318 -3.48 15.25 -1.48
N SER A 319 -4.39 14.48 -2.07
CA SER A 319 -4.10 13.15 -2.64
C SER A 319 -5.02 12.81 -3.83
N THR A 320 -4.63 11.83 -4.65
CA THR A 320 -5.51 11.33 -5.72
C THR A 320 -6.78 10.67 -5.16
N ALA A 321 -6.70 10.04 -3.99
CA ALA A 321 -7.87 9.48 -3.30
C ALA A 321 -8.93 10.56 -3.03
N LEU A 322 -8.51 11.73 -2.52
CA LEU A 322 -9.39 12.88 -2.33
C LEU A 322 -9.85 13.51 -3.65
N LYS A 323 -8.96 13.63 -4.64
CA LYS A 323 -9.31 14.23 -5.94
C LYS A 323 -10.33 13.39 -6.71
N PHE A 324 -10.19 12.08 -6.69
CA PHE A 324 -11.05 11.19 -7.46
C PHE A 324 -12.34 10.83 -6.73
N GLY A 325 -12.31 10.76 -5.39
CA GLY A 325 -13.47 10.41 -4.58
C GLY A 325 -14.15 9.14 -5.10
N ASP A 326 -15.45 9.22 -5.36
CA ASP A 326 -16.26 8.10 -5.85
C ASP A 326 -15.85 7.61 -7.26
N LYS A 327 -15.19 8.46 -8.05
CA LYS A 327 -14.71 8.11 -9.39
C LYS A 327 -13.38 7.35 -9.37
N THR A 328 -12.83 7.04 -8.19
CA THR A 328 -11.54 6.35 -8.05
C THR A 328 -11.47 5.10 -8.92
N LYS A 329 -12.47 4.20 -8.86
CA LYS A 329 -12.46 2.96 -9.66
C LYS A 329 -12.36 3.22 -11.18
N HIS A 330 -12.95 4.29 -11.68
CA HIS A 330 -12.87 4.64 -13.10
C HIS A 330 -11.45 5.07 -13.50
N TRP A 331 -10.80 5.89 -12.68
CA TRP A 331 -9.39 6.26 -12.87
C TRP A 331 -8.45 5.06 -12.76
N LEU A 332 -8.67 4.18 -11.78
CA LEU A 332 -7.91 2.94 -11.62
C LEU A 332 -8.05 2.02 -12.85
N THR A 333 -9.22 1.99 -13.50
CA THR A 333 -9.41 1.28 -14.76
C THR A 333 -8.48 1.83 -15.84
N GLY A 334 -8.45 3.15 -16.01
CA GLY A 334 -7.56 3.81 -16.97
C GLY A 334 -6.08 3.54 -16.69
N PHE A 335 -5.66 3.60 -15.42
CA PHE A 335 -4.28 3.25 -15.04
C PHE A 335 -3.96 1.77 -15.30
N GLY A 336 -4.91 0.86 -15.03
CA GLY A 336 -4.78 -0.55 -15.38
C GLY A 336 -4.60 -0.75 -16.89
N THR A 337 -5.40 -0.07 -17.71
CA THR A 337 -5.28 -0.12 -19.17
C THR A 337 -3.92 0.40 -19.65
N ILE A 338 -3.44 1.52 -19.10
CA ILE A 338 -2.12 2.07 -19.45
C ILE A 338 -1.00 1.10 -19.03
N MET A 339 -1.11 0.49 -17.86
CA MET A 339 -0.12 -0.50 -17.39
C MET A 339 -0.05 -1.71 -18.33
N ILE A 340 -1.18 -2.32 -18.66
CA ILE A 340 -1.22 -3.48 -19.56
C ILE A 340 -0.78 -3.10 -20.98
N GLY A 341 -1.18 -1.93 -21.47
CA GLY A 341 -0.73 -1.40 -22.75
C GLY A 341 0.79 -1.20 -22.78
N GLY A 342 1.36 -0.58 -21.75
CA GLY A 342 2.81 -0.38 -21.62
C GLY A 342 3.59 -1.69 -21.62
N LEU A 343 3.16 -2.67 -20.80
CA LEU A 343 3.78 -4.00 -20.80
C LEU A 343 3.64 -4.70 -22.16
N THR A 344 2.47 -4.64 -22.79
CA THR A 344 2.26 -5.28 -24.10
C THR A 344 3.15 -4.65 -25.17
N LEU A 345 3.24 -3.31 -25.22
CA LEU A 345 4.11 -2.60 -26.16
C LEU A 345 5.59 -2.91 -25.92
N THR A 346 6.04 -3.00 -24.67
CA THR A 346 7.39 -3.44 -24.33
C THR A 346 7.67 -4.87 -24.81
N GLY A 347 6.71 -5.78 -24.63
CA GLY A 347 6.81 -7.16 -25.12
C GLY A 347 6.92 -7.24 -26.64
N VAL A 348 6.11 -6.46 -27.35
CA VAL A 348 6.11 -6.38 -28.82
C VAL A 348 7.42 -5.77 -29.33
N ALA A 349 7.90 -4.68 -28.73
CA ALA A 349 9.16 -4.03 -29.11
C ALA A 349 10.37 -4.97 -28.96
N LEU A 350 10.27 -5.95 -28.07
CA LEU A 350 11.32 -6.93 -27.82
C LEU A 350 11.09 -8.28 -28.47
N ASP A 351 10.06 -8.47 -29.29
CA ASP A 351 9.68 -9.81 -29.81
C ASP A 351 9.67 -10.88 -28.69
N GLN A 352 9.04 -10.55 -27.56
CA GLN A 352 8.99 -11.46 -26.40
C GLN A 352 8.18 -12.73 -26.71
N THR A 353 8.45 -13.78 -25.94
CA THR A 353 7.79 -15.09 -26.12
C THR A 353 6.53 -15.24 -25.27
N TRP A 354 5.77 -16.32 -25.47
CA TRP A 354 4.48 -16.55 -24.82
C TRP A 354 4.48 -16.54 -23.26
N PRO A 355 5.55 -16.95 -22.52
CA PRO A 355 5.55 -16.87 -21.06
C PRO A 355 5.47 -15.42 -20.55
N TYR A 356 6.09 -14.48 -21.27
CA TYR A 356 5.98 -13.06 -20.97
C TYR A 356 4.52 -12.59 -21.02
N TYR A 357 3.82 -12.89 -22.12
CA TYR A 357 2.42 -12.51 -22.30
C TYR A 357 1.47 -13.24 -21.35
N THR A 358 1.84 -14.44 -20.88
CA THR A 358 1.13 -15.13 -19.80
C THR A 358 1.27 -14.34 -18.49
N GLY A 359 2.47 -13.85 -18.17
CA GLY A 359 2.69 -12.93 -17.05
C GLY A 359 1.86 -11.65 -17.15
N VAL A 360 1.82 -11.03 -18.33
CA VAL A 360 0.97 -9.84 -18.62
C VAL A 360 -0.52 -10.17 -18.39
N SER A 361 -0.98 -11.32 -18.85
CA SER A 361 -2.38 -11.76 -18.71
C SER A 361 -2.76 -12.01 -17.24
N ILE A 362 -1.90 -12.66 -16.47
CA ILE A 362 -2.11 -12.86 -15.02
C ILE A 362 -2.12 -11.51 -14.30
N THR A 363 -1.26 -10.59 -14.69
CA THR A 363 -1.23 -9.22 -14.14
C THR A 363 -2.51 -8.46 -14.45
N ALA A 364 -3.02 -8.54 -15.68
CA ALA A 364 -4.30 -7.94 -16.05
C ALA A 364 -5.45 -8.52 -15.21
N ALA A 365 -5.50 -9.85 -15.05
CA ALA A 365 -6.49 -10.51 -14.21
C ALA A 365 -6.39 -10.08 -12.73
N HIS A 366 -5.17 -9.95 -12.20
CA HIS A 366 -4.94 -9.50 -10.83
C HIS A 366 -5.40 -8.05 -10.62
N LEU A 367 -5.09 -7.12 -11.54
CA LEU A 367 -5.56 -5.73 -11.45
C LEU A 367 -7.08 -5.63 -11.56
N ALA A 368 -7.69 -6.38 -12.49
CA ALA A 368 -9.14 -6.43 -12.63
C ALA A 368 -9.81 -6.97 -11.34
N TYR A 369 -9.24 -8.02 -10.75
CA TYR A 369 -9.69 -8.57 -9.47
C TYR A 369 -9.58 -7.54 -8.34
N GLN A 370 -8.43 -6.86 -8.21
CA GLN A 370 -8.26 -5.80 -7.22
C GLN A 370 -9.32 -4.71 -7.39
N LEU A 371 -9.50 -4.22 -8.62
CA LEU A 371 -10.45 -3.17 -8.93
C LEU A 371 -11.91 -3.55 -8.63
N TYR A 372 -12.28 -4.78 -8.99
CA TYR A 372 -13.63 -5.31 -8.75
C TYR A 372 -13.90 -5.42 -7.25
N THR A 373 -12.98 -6.04 -6.51
CA THR A 373 -13.19 -6.42 -5.10
C THR A 373 -12.83 -5.35 -4.07
N VAL A 374 -12.05 -4.32 -4.43
CA VAL A 374 -11.60 -3.32 -3.45
C VAL A 374 -12.76 -2.53 -2.85
N ASP A 375 -12.78 -2.45 -1.53
CA ASP A 375 -13.60 -1.54 -0.75
C ASP A 375 -12.78 -0.31 -0.33
N LEU A 376 -12.98 0.81 -1.02
CA LEU A 376 -12.26 2.07 -0.78
C LEU A 376 -12.65 2.76 0.55
N ASN A 377 -13.63 2.23 1.28
CA ASN A 377 -13.97 2.70 2.62
C ASN A 377 -13.34 1.84 3.73
N ASN A 378 -12.76 0.70 3.37
CA ASN A 378 -12.12 -0.21 4.31
C ASN A 378 -10.59 -0.07 4.24
N ALA A 379 -9.99 0.54 5.26
CA ALA A 379 -8.55 0.75 5.34
C ALA A 379 -7.75 -0.57 5.29
N ASP A 380 -8.23 -1.62 5.95
CA ASP A 380 -7.53 -2.91 5.99
C ASP A 380 -7.54 -3.62 4.63
N ASP A 381 -8.65 -3.53 3.90
CA ASP A 381 -8.74 -4.06 2.52
C ASP A 381 -7.82 -3.27 1.58
N CYS A 382 -7.84 -1.93 1.63
CA CYS A 382 -6.91 -1.08 0.88
C CYS A 382 -5.44 -1.47 1.17
N ALA A 383 -5.10 -1.68 2.44
CA ALA A 383 -3.77 -2.12 2.84
C ALA A 383 -3.42 -3.52 2.30
N ALA A 384 -4.39 -4.44 2.26
CA ALA A 384 -4.22 -5.78 1.72
C ALA A 384 -4.00 -5.75 0.19
N LYS A 385 -4.79 -4.96 -0.55
CA LYS A 385 -4.59 -4.76 -2.00
C LYS A 385 -3.22 -4.16 -2.28
N PHE A 386 -2.79 -3.15 -1.53
CA PHE A 386 -1.45 -2.59 -1.64
C PHE A 386 -0.36 -3.66 -1.45
N ARG A 387 -0.45 -4.48 -0.38
CA ARG A 387 0.51 -5.56 -0.11
C ARG A 387 0.58 -6.61 -1.22
N SER A 388 -0.55 -6.95 -1.82
CA SER A 388 -0.60 -7.96 -2.89
C SER A 388 0.15 -7.56 -4.16
N ASN A 389 0.45 -6.26 -4.36
CA ASN A 389 1.23 -5.79 -5.50
C ASN A 389 2.69 -6.27 -5.48
N THR A 390 3.25 -6.64 -4.33
CA THR A 390 4.55 -7.34 -4.32
C THR A 390 4.48 -8.67 -5.10
N GLY A 391 3.36 -9.39 -4.99
CA GLY A 391 3.14 -10.64 -5.73
C GLY A 391 2.98 -10.41 -7.24
N LEU A 392 2.30 -9.33 -7.65
CA LEU A 392 2.23 -8.91 -9.05
C LEU A 392 3.63 -8.67 -9.62
N GLY A 393 4.45 -7.89 -8.88
CA GLY A 393 5.85 -7.66 -9.17
C GLY A 393 6.62 -8.93 -9.53
N PHE A 394 6.49 -9.92 -8.65
CA PHE A 394 7.12 -11.23 -8.81
C PHE A 394 6.58 -12.02 -10.01
N VAL A 395 5.26 -12.07 -10.21
CA VAL A 395 4.64 -12.76 -11.36
C VAL A 395 5.18 -12.21 -12.68
N MET A 396 5.23 -10.88 -12.82
CA MET A 396 5.78 -10.25 -14.02
C MET A 396 7.27 -10.56 -14.18
N PHE A 397 8.06 -10.55 -13.09
CA PHE A 397 9.47 -10.88 -13.16
C PHE A 397 9.70 -12.32 -13.64
N ILE A 398 8.94 -13.30 -13.16
CA ILE A 398 9.01 -14.68 -13.63
C ILE A 398 8.62 -14.79 -15.12
N GLY A 399 7.55 -14.11 -15.54
CA GLY A 399 7.16 -14.05 -16.95
C GLY A 399 8.26 -13.45 -17.85
N ILE A 400 8.95 -12.43 -17.37
CA ILE A 400 10.10 -11.81 -18.06
C ILE A 400 11.26 -12.79 -18.16
N VAL A 401 11.71 -13.37 -17.05
CA VAL A 401 12.87 -14.27 -17.05
C VAL A 401 12.60 -15.50 -17.92
N THR A 402 11.46 -16.15 -17.75
CA THR A 402 11.08 -17.31 -18.57
C THR A 402 10.89 -16.93 -20.04
N GLY A 403 10.31 -15.76 -20.30
CA GLY A 403 10.14 -15.22 -21.65
C GLY A 403 11.48 -15.02 -22.37
N THR A 404 12.41 -14.32 -21.72
CA THR A 404 13.76 -14.05 -22.25
C THR A 404 14.58 -15.33 -22.41
N LEU A 405 14.47 -16.29 -21.48
CA LEU A 405 15.13 -17.60 -21.58
C LEU A 405 14.64 -18.42 -22.78
N MET A 406 13.36 -18.32 -23.12
CA MET A 406 12.80 -19.04 -24.27
C MET A 406 13.10 -18.37 -25.62
N LYS A 407 13.69 -17.17 -25.63
CA LYS A 407 14.10 -16.54 -26.89
C LYS A 407 15.33 -17.26 -27.45
N THR A 408 15.21 -17.75 -28.68
CA THR A 408 16.35 -18.26 -29.45
C THR A 408 17.20 -17.10 -29.95
N GLN A 409 18.53 -17.25 -29.92
CA GLN A 409 19.41 -16.33 -30.63
C GLN A 409 19.11 -16.44 -32.13
N LYS A 410 18.64 -15.36 -32.77
CA LYS A 410 18.65 -15.30 -34.23
C LYS A 410 20.12 -15.32 -34.65
N ASN A 411 20.56 -16.42 -35.27
CA ASN A 411 21.88 -16.49 -35.86
C ASN A 411 21.98 -15.41 -36.95
N LYS A 412 23.07 -14.63 -36.95
CA LYS A 412 23.37 -13.65 -38.01
C LYS A 412 23.47 -14.26 -39.41
N ASN A 413 23.44 -15.58 -39.54
CA ASN A 413 23.52 -16.29 -40.82
C ASN A 413 22.23 -16.19 -41.65
N ASP A 414 21.05 -16.01 -41.03
CA ASP A 414 19.77 -15.91 -41.76
C ASP A 414 19.62 -14.58 -42.54
N GLN A 415 20.52 -13.61 -42.34
CA GLN A 415 20.56 -12.37 -43.12
C GLN A 415 21.38 -12.48 -44.41
N LEU A 416 22.23 -13.51 -44.56
CA LEU A 416 22.99 -13.73 -45.79
C LEU A 416 22.18 -14.53 -46.83
N ASP A 417 21.25 -15.38 -46.38
CA ASP A 417 20.42 -16.22 -47.27
C ASP A 417 19.21 -15.48 -47.88
N ASN A 418 19.04 -14.19 -47.61
CA ASN A 418 17.97 -13.35 -48.17
C ASN A 418 18.50 -12.25 -49.13
N VAL A 419 19.75 -12.38 -49.59
CA VAL A 419 20.40 -11.43 -50.53
C VAL A 419 20.85 -12.11 -51.85
N GLU A 420 20.57 -13.39 -52.05
CA GLU A 420 20.59 -14.03 -53.39
C GLU A 420 19.21 -13.95 -54.04
#